data_AF-A0A7I8D868-F1
#
_entry.id   AF-A0A7I8D868-F1
#
_cell.length_a   1.000
_cell.length_b   1.000
_cell.length_c   1.000
_cell.angle_alpha   90.00
_cell.angle_beta   90.00
_cell.angle_gamma   90.00
#
_symmetry.space_group_name_H-M   'P 1'
#
loop_
_entity.id
_entity.type
_entity.pdbx_description
1 polymer ?
#
loop_
_entity_poly.entity_id
_entity_poly.type
_entity_poly.pdbx_seq_one_letter_code
_entity_poly.pdbx_strand_id
1 'polypeptide(L)'
;MKTYGFKDELAKEMVEKIIAWQQQIEWNRLKKLARYAKSLNISVASHDDDSPDKVDQMLGYGIRISEFPVNLKAARRAKERNIHVCVGAPNVVRGSSHGNNMKAIDAIKAGYADVLCSDYHPSTMLPVVCKLVAEGIDLPQAVRKISLNPAQALGIDA
;
A
#
# COMPACT_ATOMS: atom_id res chain seq x y z
N MET A 1 -3.90 8.28 14.61
CA MET A 1 -4.34 8.81 15.93
C MET A 1 -3.83 7.84 16.99
N LYS A 2 -2.83 8.21 17.82
CA LYS A 2 -2.46 7.39 18.98
C LYS A 2 -3.49 7.65 20.07
N THR A 3 -4.45 6.75 20.21
CA THR A 3 -5.55 6.88 21.16
C THR A 3 -5.19 6.21 22.47
N TYR A 4 -4.55 6.96 23.38
CA TYR A 4 -4.43 6.56 24.78
C TYR A 4 -5.72 6.95 25.52
N GLY A 5 -6.30 6.03 26.30
CA GLY A 5 -7.36 6.37 27.28
C GLY A 5 -8.82 6.19 26.83
N PHE A 6 -9.11 5.32 25.85
CA PHE A 6 -10.51 4.94 25.60
C PHE A 6 -11.04 4.07 26.74
N LYS A 7 -12.25 4.36 27.23
CA LYS A 7 -12.99 3.40 28.05
C LYS A 7 -13.35 2.20 27.16
N ASP A 8 -13.25 0.98 27.69
CA ASP A 8 -13.52 -0.26 26.95
C ASP A 8 -14.86 -0.26 26.21
N GLU A 9 -15.86 0.41 26.78
CA GLU A 9 -17.19 0.57 26.21
C GLU A 9 -17.19 1.37 24.90
N LEU A 10 -16.48 2.51 24.87
CA LEU A 10 -16.29 3.31 23.64
C LEU A 10 -15.53 2.52 22.57
N ALA A 11 -14.55 1.71 22.96
CA ALA A 11 -13.81 0.87 22.02
C ALA A 11 -14.72 -0.18 21.36
N LYS A 12 -15.59 -0.83 22.14
CA LYS A 12 -16.58 -1.79 21.63
C LYS A 12 -17.55 -1.13 20.65
N GLU A 13 -18.10 0.03 21.01
CA GLU A 13 -19.01 0.77 20.13
C GLU A 13 -18.34 1.16 18.79
N MET A 14 -17.06 1.55 18.82
CA MET A 14 -16.31 1.86 17.60
C MET A 14 -16.13 0.62 16.71
N VAL A 15 -15.80 -0.53 17.30
CA VAL A 15 -15.65 -1.80 16.57
C VAL A 15 -16.97 -2.21 15.94
N GLU A 16 -18.08 -2.16 16.69
CA GLU A 16 -19.41 -2.48 16.19
C GLU A 16 -19.81 -1.58 15.02
N LYS A 17 -19.53 -0.27 15.10
CA LYS A 17 -19.75 0.67 14.00
C LYS A 17 -18.91 0.34 12.76
N ILE A 18 -17.64 0.01 12.93
CA ILE A 18 -16.75 -0.37 11.81
C ILE A 18 -17.27 -1.63 11.12
N ILE A 19 -17.68 -2.66 11.89
CA ILE A 19 -18.26 -3.89 11.36
C ILE A 19 -19.56 -3.59 10.59
N ALA A 20 -20.45 -2.76 11.16
CA ALA A 20 -21.69 -2.37 10.51
C ALA A 20 -21.44 -1.62 9.18
N TRP A 21 -20.47 -0.71 9.14
CA TRP A 21 -20.07 -0.03 7.90
C TRP A 21 -19.48 -0.98 6.87
N GLN A 22 -18.67 -1.95 7.29
CA GLN A 22 -18.14 -2.97 6.37
C GLN A 22 -19.25 -3.81 5.72
N GLN A 23 -20.30 -4.13 6.46
CA GLN A 23 -21.46 -4.87 5.92
C GLN A 23 -22.27 -4.07 4.90
N GLN A 24 -22.17 -2.75 4.92
CA GLN A 24 -22.83 -1.86 3.94
C GLN A 24 -22.04 -1.72 2.63
N ILE A 25 -20.84 -2.30 2.53
CA ILE A 25 -20.01 -2.19 1.33
C ILE A 25 -20.63 -3.02 0.19
N GLU A 26 -21.15 -2.32 -0.82
CA GLU A 26 -21.60 -2.96 -2.06
C GLU A 26 -20.44 -3.25 -3.02
N TRP A 27 -19.86 -4.44 -2.90
CA TRP A 27 -18.72 -4.88 -3.72
C TRP A 27 -18.95 -4.79 -5.22
N ASN A 28 -20.17 -5.11 -5.69
CA ASN A 28 -20.51 -4.99 -7.11
C ASN A 28 -20.48 -3.54 -7.59
N ARG A 29 -20.83 -2.58 -6.73
CA ARG A 29 -20.76 -1.15 -7.04
C ARG A 29 -19.30 -0.69 -7.12
N LEU A 30 -18.46 -1.10 -6.18
CA LEU A 30 -17.02 -0.81 -6.23
C LEU A 30 -16.37 -1.37 -7.51
N LYS A 31 -16.72 -2.60 -7.90
CA LYS A 31 -16.25 -3.20 -9.16
C LYS A 31 -16.68 -2.38 -10.40
N LYS A 32 -17.92 -1.87 -10.42
CA LYS A 32 -18.39 -0.98 -11.49
C LYS A 32 -17.62 0.35 -11.50
N LEU A 33 -17.37 0.94 -10.33
CA LEU A 33 -16.61 2.18 -10.21
C LEU A 33 -15.17 2.01 -10.69
N ALA A 34 -14.47 0.94 -10.29
CA ALA A 34 -13.12 0.65 -10.76
C ALA A 34 -13.04 0.48 -12.28
N ARG A 35 -14.03 -0.20 -12.89
CA ARG A 35 -14.13 -0.33 -14.35
C ARG A 35 -14.38 1.02 -15.03
N TYR A 36 -15.20 1.88 -14.43
CA TYR A 36 -15.48 3.20 -14.97
C TYR A 36 -14.24 4.09 -14.93
N ALA A 37 -13.51 4.11 -13.80
CA ALA A 37 -12.22 4.80 -13.69
C ALA A 37 -11.24 4.32 -14.76
N LYS A 38 -11.14 2.99 -14.96
CA LYS A 38 -10.31 2.42 -16.02
C LYS A 38 -10.72 2.89 -17.42
N SER A 39 -12.01 3.02 -17.71
CA SER A 39 -12.49 3.53 -19.02
C SER A 39 -12.09 4.99 -19.28
N LEU A 40 -11.75 5.74 -18.22
CA LEU A 40 -11.24 7.10 -18.27
C LEU A 40 -9.71 7.17 -18.14
N ASN A 41 -9.01 6.04 -18.21
CA ASN A 41 -7.56 5.92 -17.97
C ASN A 41 -7.12 6.44 -16.58
N ILE A 42 -7.99 6.34 -15.58
CA ILE A 42 -7.68 6.68 -14.20
C ILE A 42 -7.26 5.40 -13.46
N SER A 43 -6.01 5.39 -12.99
CA SER A 43 -5.47 4.30 -12.17
C SER A 43 -6.15 4.25 -10.81
N VAL A 44 -6.46 3.03 -10.35
CA VAL A 44 -7.08 2.77 -9.05
C VAL A 44 -6.15 1.88 -8.24
N ALA A 45 -5.96 2.24 -6.97
CA ALA A 45 -5.24 1.45 -5.98
C ALA A 45 -6.21 0.85 -4.94
N SER A 46 -5.88 -0.34 -4.45
CA SER A 46 -6.42 -0.85 -3.18
C SER A 46 -5.57 -0.34 -2.03
N HIS A 47 -6.15 -0.25 -0.84
CA HIS A 47 -5.45 0.19 0.38
C HIS A 47 -5.61 -0.85 1.49
N ASP A 48 -4.55 -1.03 2.28
CA ASP A 48 -4.47 -1.96 3.41
C ASP A 48 -4.90 -3.39 3.04
N ASP A 49 -4.35 -3.94 1.97
CA ASP A 49 -4.59 -5.35 1.66
C ASP A 49 -4.02 -6.24 2.78
N ASP A 50 -4.87 -7.09 3.34
CA ASP A 50 -4.61 -7.87 4.57
C ASP A 50 -4.55 -9.37 4.35
N SER A 51 -4.88 -9.84 3.15
CA SER A 51 -4.91 -11.24 2.82
C SER A 51 -4.61 -11.45 1.33
N PRO A 52 -4.03 -12.60 0.96
CA PRO A 52 -3.91 -13.00 -0.44
C PRO A 52 -5.25 -12.99 -1.19
N ASP A 53 -6.33 -13.37 -0.51
CA ASP A 53 -7.68 -13.41 -1.09
C ASP A 53 -8.20 -12.01 -1.42
N LYS A 54 -7.98 -11.03 -0.53
CA LYS A 54 -8.31 -9.63 -0.80
C LYS A 54 -7.51 -9.09 -2.00
N VAL A 55 -6.21 -9.39 -2.09
CA VAL A 55 -5.39 -9.03 -3.26
C VAL A 55 -5.96 -9.60 -4.56
N ASP A 56 -6.32 -10.87 -4.56
CA ASP A 56 -6.91 -11.55 -5.73
C ASP A 56 -8.30 -10.98 -6.08
N GLN A 57 -9.09 -10.60 -5.08
CA GLN A 57 -10.37 -9.92 -5.27
C GLN A 57 -10.18 -8.54 -5.93
N MET A 58 -9.26 -7.72 -5.42
CA MET A 58 -8.95 -6.40 -5.99
C MET A 58 -8.44 -6.51 -7.43
N LEU A 59 -7.58 -7.50 -7.70
CA LEU A 59 -7.14 -7.82 -9.06
C LEU A 59 -8.32 -8.13 -9.99
N GLY A 60 -9.32 -8.87 -9.51
CA GLY A 60 -10.57 -9.18 -10.21
C GLY A 60 -11.45 -7.95 -10.51
N TYR A 61 -11.20 -6.82 -9.83
CA TYR A 61 -11.81 -5.52 -10.12
C TYR A 61 -10.99 -4.69 -11.12
N GLY A 62 -9.84 -5.20 -11.55
CA GLY A 62 -8.94 -4.51 -12.47
C GLY A 62 -7.92 -3.61 -11.78
N ILE A 63 -7.85 -3.62 -10.45
CA ILE A 63 -6.87 -2.88 -9.65
C ILE A 63 -5.48 -3.51 -9.87
N ARG A 64 -4.46 -2.66 -10.01
CA ARG A 64 -3.06 -3.05 -10.31
C ARG A 64 -2.05 -2.40 -9.37
N ILE A 65 -2.52 -1.72 -8.33
CA ILE A 65 -1.70 -1.10 -7.29
C ILE A 65 -2.28 -1.54 -5.94
N SER A 66 -1.43 -2.12 -5.09
CA SER A 66 -1.72 -2.41 -3.68
C SER A 66 -0.94 -1.44 -2.81
N GLU A 67 -1.66 -0.53 -2.18
CA GLU A 67 -1.11 0.51 -1.32
C GLU A 67 -1.11 0.03 0.14
N PHE A 68 0.05 0.14 0.79
CA PHE A 68 0.24 -0.18 2.20
C PHE A 68 -0.31 -1.54 2.65
N PRO A 69 0.00 -2.67 1.97
CA PRO A 69 -0.45 -3.99 2.46
C PRO A 69 0.02 -4.20 3.90
N VAL A 70 -0.88 -4.70 4.76
CA VAL A 70 -0.63 -4.69 6.22
C VAL A 70 0.31 -5.83 6.65
N ASN A 71 0.48 -6.86 5.82
CA ASN A 71 1.38 -7.98 6.08
C ASN A 71 2.15 -8.48 4.83
N LEU A 72 3.25 -9.19 5.07
CA LEU A 72 4.11 -9.72 4.01
C LEU A 72 3.42 -10.75 3.10
N LYS A 73 2.39 -11.46 3.59
CA LYS A 73 1.66 -12.44 2.77
C LYS A 73 0.86 -11.75 1.67
N ALA A 74 0.19 -10.63 2.01
CA ALA A 74 -0.51 -9.80 1.04
C ALA A 74 0.46 -9.15 0.04
N ALA A 75 1.55 -8.54 0.52
CA ALA A 75 2.56 -7.92 -0.35
C ALA A 75 3.19 -8.94 -1.32
N ARG A 76 3.55 -10.13 -0.83
CA ARG A 76 4.05 -11.24 -1.66
C ARG A 76 3.04 -11.62 -2.73
N ARG A 77 1.77 -11.81 -2.34
CA ARG A 77 0.71 -12.19 -3.30
C ARG A 77 0.56 -11.14 -4.40
N ALA A 78 0.60 -9.86 -4.04
CA ALA A 78 0.53 -8.78 -5.02
C ALA A 78 1.64 -8.88 -6.06
N LYS A 79 2.89 -9.14 -5.63
CA LYS A 79 4.00 -9.36 -6.57
C LYS A 79 3.84 -10.61 -7.43
N GLU A 80 3.39 -11.73 -6.87
CA GLU A 80 3.08 -12.95 -7.65
C GLU A 80 2.03 -12.69 -8.75
N ARG A 81 1.16 -11.70 -8.58
CA ARG A 81 0.12 -11.29 -9.54
C ARG A 81 0.52 -10.11 -10.42
N ASN A 82 1.79 -9.68 -10.39
CA ASN A 82 2.30 -8.49 -11.10
C ASN A 82 1.52 -7.20 -10.76
N ILE A 83 1.09 -7.07 -9.51
CA ILE A 83 0.55 -5.82 -8.96
C ILE A 83 1.72 -5.01 -8.40
N HIS A 84 1.72 -3.70 -8.63
CA HIS A 84 2.66 -2.79 -7.97
C HIS A 84 2.30 -2.68 -6.49
N VAL A 85 3.31 -2.69 -5.63
CA VAL A 85 3.14 -2.55 -4.18
C VAL A 85 3.77 -1.25 -3.75
N CYS A 86 2.93 -0.34 -3.28
CA CYS A 86 3.29 0.99 -2.81
C CYS A 86 3.41 1.00 -1.30
N VAL A 87 4.54 1.48 -0.78
CA VAL A 87 4.77 1.69 0.66
C VAL A 87 5.28 3.10 0.92
N GLY A 88 5.14 3.57 2.15
CA GLY A 88 5.52 4.93 2.52
C GLY A 88 7.02 5.08 2.73
N ALA A 89 7.65 6.00 1.99
CA ALA A 89 9.02 6.45 2.23
C ALA A 89 9.29 6.87 3.68
N PRO A 90 8.37 7.54 4.40
CA PRO A 90 8.60 7.89 5.79
C PRO A 90 8.78 6.69 6.73
N ASN A 91 8.13 5.55 6.43
CA ASN A 91 8.25 4.35 7.25
C ASN A 91 9.60 3.64 7.01
N VAL A 92 10.16 3.75 5.80
CA VAL A 92 11.52 3.28 5.50
C VAL A 92 12.57 4.13 6.21
N VAL A 93 12.45 5.46 6.11
CA VAL A 93 13.40 6.40 6.75
C VAL A 93 13.41 6.23 8.28
N ARG A 94 12.22 6.05 8.89
CA ARG A 94 12.12 5.79 10.33
C ARG A 94 12.70 4.44 10.76
N GLY A 95 12.70 3.44 9.88
CA GLY A 95 13.09 2.06 10.20
C GLY A 95 12.04 1.29 11.05
N SER A 96 10.86 1.86 11.24
CA SER A 96 9.73 1.23 11.95
C SER A 96 8.40 1.52 11.26
N SER A 97 7.50 0.52 11.29
CA SER A 97 6.11 0.67 10.87
C SER A 97 5.28 1.31 11.98
N HIS A 98 4.28 2.10 11.61
CA HIS A 98 3.24 2.49 12.55
C HIS A 98 2.32 1.28 12.83
N GLY A 99 2.24 0.84 14.09
CA GLY A 99 1.17 -0.07 14.54
C GLY A 99 1.38 -1.56 14.29
N ASN A 100 2.55 -2.13 14.61
CA ASN A 100 2.86 -3.59 14.56
C ASN A 100 2.62 -4.29 13.20
N ASN A 101 2.25 -3.54 12.16
CA ASN A 101 2.12 -4.00 10.78
C ASN A 101 3.50 -4.25 10.16
N MET A 102 3.51 -4.87 8.98
CA MET A 102 4.73 -5.11 8.20
C MET A 102 5.59 -3.84 8.06
N LYS A 103 6.91 -3.98 8.24
CA LYS A 103 7.85 -2.89 7.94
C LYS A 103 8.05 -2.77 6.44
N ALA A 104 7.99 -1.55 5.92
CA ALA A 104 8.20 -1.26 4.51
C ALA A 104 9.55 -1.78 3.99
N ILE A 105 10.62 -1.66 4.80
CA ILE A 105 11.95 -2.14 4.42
C ILE A 105 12.01 -3.67 4.26
N ASP A 106 11.27 -4.43 5.06
CA ASP A 106 11.25 -5.89 4.98
C ASP A 106 10.59 -6.35 3.67
N ALA A 107 9.50 -5.68 3.27
CA ALA A 107 8.86 -5.92 1.98
C ALA A 107 9.78 -5.57 0.82
N ILE A 108 10.52 -4.46 0.91
CA ILE A 108 11.46 -4.04 -0.13
C ILE A 108 12.60 -5.06 -0.27
N LYS A 109 13.23 -5.47 0.85
CA LYS A 109 14.32 -6.47 0.84
C LYS A 109 13.87 -7.84 0.37
N ALA A 110 12.63 -8.22 0.64
CA ALA A 110 12.04 -9.46 0.14
C ALA A 110 11.60 -9.38 -1.34
N GLY A 111 11.74 -8.22 -2.00
CA GLY A 111 11.28 -8.01 -3.37
C GLY A 111 9.76 -7.87 -3.50
N TYR A 112 9.05 -7.71 -2.39
CA TYR A 112 7.59 -7.60 -2.31
C TYR A 112 7.05 -6.18 -2.44
N ALA A 113 7.91 -5.16 -2.41
CA ALA A 113 7.53 -3.75 -2.60
C ALA A 113 8.45 -3.03 -3.58
N ASP A 114 7.85 -2.30 -4.52
CA ASP A 114 8.53 -1.68 -5.66
C ASP A 114 8.17 -0.21 -5.89
N VAL A 115 7.16 0.35 -5.21
CA VAL A 115 6.83 1.77 -5.28
C VAL A 115 6.97 2.40 -3.89
N LEU A 116 7.52 3.63 -3.86
CA LEU A 116 7.60 4.48 -2.69
C LEU A 116 6.82 5.77 -2.90
N CYS A 117 5.95 6.11 -1.95
CA CYS A 117 5.23 7.39 -1.92
C CYS A 117 5.66 8.24 -0.72
N SER A 118 5.40 9.54 -0.79
CA SER A 118 5.71 10.48 0.29
C SER A 118 4.91 10.24 1.55
N ASP A 119 3.70 9.69 1.41
CA ASP A 119 2.71 9.57 2.48
C ASP A 119 2.59 10.93 3.23
N TYR A 120 2.43 10.90 4.55
CA TYR A 120 2.36 12.08 5.42
C TYR A 120 3.65 12.92 5.53
N HIS A 121 4.77 12.55 4.88
CA HIS A 121 6.04 13.31 5.01
C HIS A 121 6.77 13.47 3.66
N PRO A 122 6.40 14.49 2.85
CA PRO A 122 6.99 14.78 1.52
C PRO A 122 8.51 14.90 1.47
N SER A 123 9.14 15.43 2.51
CA SER A 123 10.60 15.60 2.59
C SER A 123 11.39 14.28 2.61
N THR A 124 10.73 13.12 2.68
CA THR A 124 11.37 11.80 2.75
C THR A 124 11.77 11.20 1.41
N MET A 125 11.32 11.78 0.29
CA MET A 125 11.52 11.17 -1.03
C MET A 125 12.99 11.08 -1.47
N LEU A 126 13.83 12.06 -1.14
CA LEU A 126 15.28 11.95 -1.39
C LEU A 126 16.00 11.14 -0.30
N PRO A 127 15.78 11.39 1.01
CA PRO A 127 16.43 10.61 2.08
C PRO A 127 16.17 9.10 2.00
N VAL A 128 14.99 8.68 1.53
CA VAL A 128 14.68 7.25 1.42
C VAL A 128 15.60 6.53 0.44
N VAL A 129 16.04 7.19 -0.64
CA VAL A 129 16.99 6.61 -1.60
C VAL A 129 18.32 6.32 -0.90
N CYS A 130 18.87 7.30 -0.17
CA CYS A 130 20.10 7.12 0.61
C CYS A 130 19.95 6.02 1.66
N LYS A 131 18.80 5.97 2.35
CA LYS A 131 18.50 4.93 3.33
C LYS A 131 18.47 3.54 2.68
N LEU A 132 17.82 3.37 1.53
CA LEU A 132 17.80 2.10 0.82
C LEU A 132 19.19 1.64 0.39
N VAL A 133 20.03 2.56 -0.09
CA VAL A 133 21.42 2.25 -0.46
C VAL A 133 22.23 1.80 0.76
N ALA A 134 22.09 2.50 1.90
CA ALA A 134 22.71 2.09 3.15
C ALA A 134 22.22 0.72 3.67
N GLU A 135 21.01 0.30 3.28
CA GLU A 135 20.44 -1.00 3.59
C GLU A 135 20.80 -2.11 2.57
N GLY A 136 21.65 -1.79 1.59
CA GLY A 136 22.19 -2.75 0.61
C GLY A 136 21.42 -2.84 -0.72
N ILE A 137 20.46 -1.96 -0.98
CA ILE A 137 19.77 -1.88 -2.27
C ILE A 137 20.64 -1.08 -3.25
N ASP A 138 20.77 -1.53 -4.50
CA ASP A 138 21.57 -0.77 -5.47
C ASP A 138 20.94 0.61 -5.77
N LEU A 139 21.79 1.61 -6.07
CA LEU A 139 21.33 2.98 -6.29
C LEU A 139 20.28 3.07 -7.42
N PRO A 140 20.48 2.46 -8.61
CA PRO A 140 19.46 2.47 -9.66
C PRO A 140 18.10 1.87 -9.23
N GLN A 141 18.09 0.78 -8.47
CA GLN A 141 16.89 0.14 -7.92
C GLN A 141 16.20 1.06 -6.91
N ALA A 142 16.96 1.71 -6.03
CA ALA A 142 16.43 2.65 -5.06
C ALA A 142 15.77 3.86 -5.75
N VAL A 143 16.43 4.43 -6.76
CA VAL A 143 15.90 5.55 -7.57
C VAL A 143 14.64 5.13 -8.34
N ARG A 144 14.63 3.94 -8.96
CA ARG A 144 13.45 3.44 -9.69
C ARG A 144 12.19 3.38 -8.83
N LYS A 145 12.32 3.05 -7.54
CA LYS A 145 11.17 2.96 -6.60
C LYS A 145 10.44 4.29 -6.39
N ILE A 146 11.10 5.43 -6.61
CA ILE A 146 10.52 6.77 -6.47
C ILE A 146 10.30 7.49 -7.81
N SER A 147 10.57 6.83 -8.94
CA SER A 147 10.53 7.45 -10.28
C SER A 147 9.83 6.56 -11.31
N LEU A 148 10.57 5.64 -11.95
CA LEU A 148 10.05 4.79 -13.02
C LEU A 148 8.91 3.88 -12.55
N ASN A 149 9.04 3.25 -11.39
CA ASN A 149 8.03 2.30 -10.91
C ASN A 149 6.69 2.98 -10.60
N PRO A 150 6.62 4.13 -9.88
CA PRO A 150 5.35 4.85 -9.75
C PRO A 150 4.82 5.37 -11.10
N ALA A 151 5.68 5.78 -12.04
CA ALA A 151 5.23 6.17 -13.37
C ALA A 151 4.56 4.99 -14.12
N GLN A 152 5.16 3.81 -14.09
CA GLN A 152 4.59 2.58 -14.66
C GLN A 152 3.29 2.17 -13.96
N ALA A 153 3.26 2.25 -12.63
CA ALA A 153 2.07 1.93 -11.85
C ALA A 153 0.87 2.83 -12.23
N LEU A 154 1.15 4.09 -12.54
CA LEU A 154 0.14 5.08 -12.92
C LEU A 154 -0.14 5.13 -14.43
N GLY A 155 0.69 4.49 -15.27
CA GLY A 155 0.58 4.51 -16.73
C GLY A 155 1.04 5.81 -17.38
N ILE A 156 2.08 6.45 -16.82
CA ILE A 156 2.64 7.73 -17.27
C ILE A 156 4.16 7.65 -17.54
N ASP A 157 4.66 6.47 -17.90
CA ASP A 157 6.08 6.17 -18.13
C ASP A 157 6.57 6.40 -19.57
N ALA A 158 5.69 6.85 -20.47
CA ALA A 158 5.97 7.16 -21.86
C ALA A 158 6.50 8.58 -22.10
#